data_AF-A0A671XGF1-F1
#
_entry.id   AF-A0A671XGF1-F1
#
_cell.length_a   1.000
_cell.length_b   1.000
_cell.length_c   1.000
_cell.angle_alpha   90.00
_cell.angle_beta   90.00
_cell.angle_gamma   90.00
#
_symmetry.space_group_name_H-M   'P 1'
#
loop_
_entity.id
_entity.type
_entity.pdbx_description
1 polymer ?
#
loop_
_entity_poly.entity_id
_entity_poly.type
_entity_poly.pdbx_seq_one_letter_code
_entity_poly.pdbx_strand_id
1 'polypeptide(L)'
;MALLQSTISFIGIILLFQKTTAGNPSQWFHLITDSLTWHEAQGFCRVKHADLATVNNMDDKNELDKTLSGRTTLSWIGLLRGGTRRWMWSDGRGTAHFTRWDDGEPSNDDGREWCGEISQTTRWNDLSCGGENDFVCYERQPLKYVHYKEGESWVASQELCRIKHTDLAYVTTSTQNSKIADLVKSWTGIIGFNNNAWFGLFNDAWMWSDGGQTSFRYWQTGKPNGGSCAAVSVSEQGRWVDINCASKAAFVCQGGLRVKKMIIRIKVRSDADLTDSAVSDTILKEFETRLKDRFVTDFSVRWRSDKNGVIFQRQEQQEVAEKTGC
;
A
#
# COMPACT_ATOMS: atom_id res chain seq x y z
N MET A 1 -13.94 44.33 -46.73
CA MET A 1 -12.70 43.53 -46.65
C MET A 1 -12.75 42.76 -45.34
N ALA A 2 -13.29 41.54 -45.35
CA ALA A 2 -13.37 40.69 -44.16
C ALA A 2 -11.98 40.09 -43.92
N LEU A 3 -11.32 40.49 -42.84
CA LEU A 3 -10.09 39.85 -42.38
C LEU A 3 -10.44 38.43 -41.93
N LEU A 4 -10.09 37.44 -42.74
CA LEU A 4 -10.00 36.04 -42.32
C LEU A 4 -8.91 35.97 -41.24
N GLN A 5 -9.27 36.04 -39.96
CA GLN A 5 -8.37 35.66 -38.89
C GLN A 5 -8.11 34.15 -39.03
N SER A 6 -6.98 33.78 -39.63
CA SER A 6 -6.54 32.39 -39.68
C SER A 6 -6.16 31.96 -38.27
N THR A 7 -7.02 31.19 -37.61
CA THR A 7 -6.69 30.60 -36.31
C THR A 7 -5.65 29.50 -36.52
N ILE A 8 -4.49 29.62 -35.87
CA ILE A 8 -3.40 28.65 -35.99
C ILE A 8 -3.67 27.51 -34.99
N SER A 9 -3.43 26.26 -35.43
CA SER A 9 -3.58 25.08 -34.57
C SER A 9 -2.24 24.72 -33.92
N PHE A 10 -2.27 24.60 -32.59
CA PHE A 10 -1.13 24.22 -31.78
C PHE A 10 -1.41 22.94 -30.99
N ILE A 11 -0.37 22.17 -30.73
CA ILE A 11 -0.41 20.95 -29.92
C ILE A 11 0.39 21.21 -28.65
N GLY A 12 -0.28 21.04 -27.50
CA GLY A 12 0.32 21.07 -26.18
C GLY A 12 0.17 19.70 -25.49
N ILE A 13 1.11 19.37 -24.60
CA ILE A 13 1.03 18.15 -23.80
C ILE A 13 0.91 18.53 -22.33
N ILE A 14 -0.19 18.15 -21.70
CA ILE A 14 -0.39 18.27 -20.25
C ILE A 14 -0.02 16.94 -19.59
N LEU A 15 0.82 17.02 -18.56
CA LEU A 15 1.04 15.94 -17.61
C LEU A 15 0.07 16.13 -16.46
N LEU A 16 -0.94 15.25 -16.38
CA LEU A 16 -1.86 15.19 -15.26
C LEU A 16 -1.40 14.11 -14.29
N PHE A 17 -1.14 14.49 -13.06
CA PHE A 17 -0.70 13.65 -11.97
C PHE A 17 -1.88 13.50 -11.02
N GLN A 18 -2.61 12.38 -11.13
CA GLN A 18 -3.68 12.07 -10.20
C GLN A 18 -3.11 11.27 -9.04
N LYS A 19 -3.34 11.72 -7.81
CA LYS A 19 -3.10 10.89 -6.64
C LYS A 19 -4.11 9.74 -6.68
N THR A 20 -3.61 8.52 -6.81
CA THR A 20 -4.39 7.29 -6.79
C THR A 20 -4.02 6.49 -5.55
N THR A 21 -5.00 5.76 -5.03
CA THR A 21 -4.80 4.79 -3.94
C THR A 21 -4.48 3.39 -4.47
N ALA A 22 -4.35 3.20 -5.78
CA ALA A 22 -4.27 1.88 -6.40
C ALA A 22 -2.83 1.36 -6.48
N GLY A 23 -2.30 0.89 -5.35
CA GLY A 23 -1.63 -0.39 -5.39
C GLY A 23 -2.66 -1.49 -5.41
N ASN A 24 -2.32 -2.64 -6.00
CA ASN A 24 -3.11 -3.84 -5.75
C ASN A 24 -3.05 -4.04 -4.23
N PRO A 25 -4.17 -3.90 -3.50
CA PRO A 25 -4.10 -3.95 -2.06
C PRO A 25 -3.69 -5.38 -1.67
N SER A 26 -2.79 -5.49 -0.68
CA SER A 26 -2.30 -6.81 -0.23
C SER A 26 -3.42 -7.68 0.39
N GLN A 27 -4.55 -7.04 0.69
CA GLN A 27 -5.78 -7.61 1.21
C GLN A 27 -6.98 -6.84 0.67
N TRP A 28 -8.13 -7.50 0.57
CA TRP A 28 -9.41 -6.88 0.23
C TRP A 28 -10.40 -7.11 1.38
N PHE A 29 -11.39 -6.23 1.47
CA PHE A 29 -12.39 -6.27 2.53
C PHE A 29 -13.77 -6.60 1.96
N HIS A 30 -14.59 -7.26 2.78
CA HIS A 30 -15.96 -7.63 2.46
C HIS A 30 -16.85 -7.18 3.60
N LEU A 31 -17.72 -6.20 3.35
CA LEU A 31 -18.78 -5.84 4.29
C LEU A 31 -19.90 -6.88 4.21
N ILE A 32 -20.21 -7.50 5.33
CA ILE A 32 -21.29 -8.46 5.49
C ILE A 32 -22.39 -7.78 6.31
N THR A 33 -23.57 -7.67 5.69
CA THR A 33 -24.75 -7.03 6.30
C THR A 33 -25.61 -8.07 6.99
N ASP A 34 -25.06 -8.71 8.02
CA ASP A 34 -25.72 -9.67 8.88
C ASP A 34 -25.43 -9.29 10.35
N SER A 35 -26.46 -9.26 11.19
CA SER A 35 -26.37 -8.89 12.60
C SER A 35 -25.83 -10.07 13.42
N LEU A 36 -24.56 -10.02 13.81
CA LEU A 36 -23.90 -11.07 14.61
C LEU A 36 -23.10 -10.49 15.78
N THR A 37 -22.90 -11.27 16.83
CA THR A 37 -21.92 -10.92 17.87
C THR A 37 -20.49 -10.97 17.32
N TRP A 38 -19.55 -10.29 17.99
CA TRP A 38 -18.17 -10.21 17.49
C TRP A 38 -17.53 -11.60 17.28
N HIS A 39 -17.78 -12.54 18.19
CA HIS A 39 -17.24 -13.89 18.11
C HIS A 39 -17.87 -14.73 16.98
N GLU A 40 -19.18 -14.56 16.75
CA GLU A 40 -19.87 -15.22 15.63
C GLU A 40 -19.41 -14.67 14.29
N ALA A 41 -19.27 -13.34 14.17
CA ALA A 41 -18.73 -12.66 13.02
C ALA A 41 -17.29 -13.13 12.70
N GLN A 42 -16.44 -13.27 13.72
CA GLN A 42 -15.10 -13.85 13.57
C GLN A 42 -15.16 -15.29 13.03
N GLY A 43 -16.03 -16.12 13.60
CA GLY A 43 -16.25 -17.49 13.14
C GLY A 43 -16.67 -17.52 11.67
N PHE A 44 -17.63 -16.67 11.28
CA PHE A 44 -18.06 -16.53 9.90
C PHE A 44 -16.90 -16.15 8.97
N CYS A 45 -16.15 -15.10 9.31
CA CYS A 45 -15.04 -14.64 8.48
C CYS A 45 -13.95 -15.70 8.33
N ARG A 46 -13.68 -16.51 9.36
CA ARG A 46 -12.68 -17.60 9.27
C ARG A 46 -13.14 -18.78 8.42
N VAL A 47 -14.44 -18.99 8.29
CA VAL A 47 -15.01 -20.05 7.45
C VAL A 47 -15.11 -19.61 5.99
N LYS A 48 -15.49 -18.35 5.74
CA LYS A 48 -15.78 -17.84 4.38
C LYS A 48 -14.64 -17.04 3.76
N HIS A 49 -13.77 -16.45 4.59
CA HIS A 49 -12.69 -15.54 4.21
C HIS A 49 -11.42 -15.87 5.01
N ALA A 50 -10.61 -14.87 5.39
CA ALA A 50 -9.44 -15.09 6.24
C ALA A 50 -9.76 -14.88 7.73
N ASP A 51 -10.18 -13.67 8.12
CA ASP A 51 -10.59 -13.30 9.50
C ASP A 51 -11.38 -11.96 9.44
N LEU A 52 -11.82 -11.44 10.58
CA LEU A 52 -12.33 -10.07 10.70
C LEU A 52 -11.26 -9.06 10.28
N ALA A 53 -11.72 -7.93 9.74
CA ALA A 53 -10.90 -6.88 9.15
C ALA A 53 -9.73 -6.46 10.05
N THR A 54 -8.52 -6.53 9.52
CA THR A 54 -7.29 -6.13 10.18
C THR A 54 -6.66 -4.97 9.42
N VAL A 55 -6.48 -3.82 10.07
CA VAL A 55 -6.03 -2.58 9.41
C VAL A 55 -4.66 -2.18 9.94
N ASN A 56 -3.59 -2.44 9.19
CA ASN A 56 -2.23 -2.23 9.68
C ASN A 56 -1.62 -0.89 9.25
N ASN A 57 -2.21 -0.22 8.27
CA ASN A 57 -1.69 1.01 7.70
C ASN A 57 -2.80 1.81 7.00
N MET A 58 -2.43 2.97 6.44
CA MET A 58 -3.37 3.84 5.76
C MET A 58 -3.89 3.25 4.43
N ASP A 59 -3.14 2.40 3.74
CA ASP A 59 -3.62 1.77 2.51
C ASP A 59 -4.75 0.78 2.82
N ASP A 60 -4.60 -0.01 3.89
CA ASP A 60 -5.66 -0.88 4.41
C ASP A 60 -6.89 -0.05 4.82
N LYS A 61 -6.70 1.08 5.52
CA LYS A 61 -7.81 1.96 5.92
C LYS A 61 -8.54 2.54 4.71
N ASN A 62 -7.82 3.02 3.71
CA ASN A 62 -8.40 3.56 2.49
C ASN A 62 -9.21 2.50 1.72
N GLU A 63 -8.73 1.25 1.69
CA GLU A 63 -9.45 0.16 1.04
C GLU A 63 -10.70 -0.27 1.82
N LEU A 64 -10.60 -0.28 3.15
CA LEU A 64 -11.75 -0.48 4.03
C LEU A 64 -12.82 0.60 3.79
N ASP A 65 -12.44 1.86 3.73
CA ASP A 65 -13.36 2.98 3.52
C ASP A 65 -14.09 2.91 2.17
N LYS A 66 -13.39 2.48 1.11
CA LYS A 66 -14.03 2.20 -0.18
C LYS A 66 -15.06 1.07 -0.07
N THR A 67 -14.71 0.00 0.66
CA THR A 67 -15.61 -1.15 0.87
C THR A 67 -16.87 -0.75 1.62
N LEU A 68 -16.75 0.15 2.60
CA LEU A 68 -17.89 0.69 3.33
C LEU A 68 -18.74 1.64 2.46
N SER A 69 -18.18 2.21 1.38
CA SER A 69 -18.91 3.01 0.37
C SER A 69 -19.78 4.14 0.98
N GLY A 70 -19.33 4.72 2.09
CA GLY A 70 -20.06 5.77 2.82
C GLY A 70 -21.31 5.28 3.56
N ARG A 71 -21.52 3.97 3.69
CA ARG A 71 -22.55 3.40 4.58
C ARG A 71 -22.14 3.69 6.02
N THR A 72 -23.09 4.18 6.81
CA THR A 72 -22.90 4.54 8.23
C THR A 72 -23.28 3.37 9.15
N THR A 73 -23.07 2.13 8.72
CA THR A 73 -23.42 0.94 9.51
C THR A 73 -22.32 0.65 10.53
N LEU A 74 -22.71 0.48 11.79
CA LEU A 74 -21.80 -0.03 12.82
C LEU A 74 -21.34 -1.43 12.40
N SER A 75 -20.03 -1.63 12.32
CA SER A 75 -19.48 -2.85 11.73
C SER A 75 -18.32 -3.41 12.54
N TRP A 76 -18.39 -4.65 13.01
CA TRP A 76 -17.29 -5.30 13.70
C TRP A 76 -16.03 -5.39 12.83
N ILE A 77 -14.89 -5.15 13.48
CA ILE A 77 -13.55 -5.37 12.92
C ILE A 77 -12.74 -6.26 13.86
N GLY A 78 -11.57 -6.72 13.42
CA GLY A 78 -10.77 -7.70 14.15
C GLY A 78 -10.09 -7.16 15.41
N LEU A 79 -10.46 -6.01 15.93
CA LEU A 79 -9.89 -5.47 17.17
C LEU A 79 -10.50 -6.18 18.38
N LEU A 80 -9.62 -6.72 19.22
CA LEU A 80 -9.96 -7.33 20.49
C LEU A 80 -9.01 -6.80 21.57
N ARG A 81 -9.55 -6.39 22.71
CA ARG A 81 -8.79 -5.94 23.86
C ARG A 81 -8.21 -7.14 24.60
N GLY A 82 -6.89 -7.29 24.55
CA GLY A 82 -6.16 -8.34 25.27
C GLY A 82 -6.02 -8.05 26.76
N GLY A 83 -5.72 -9.09 27.55
CA GLY A 83 -5.65 -9.04 29.02
C GLY A 83 -4.64 -8.04 29.61
N THR A 84 -3.69 -7.53 28.83
CA THR A 84 -2.76 -6.46 29.23
C THR A 84 -3.28 -5.05 28.88
N ARG A 85 -4.59 -4.88 28.65
CA ARG A 85 -5.23 -3.64 28.16
C ARG A 85 -4.69 -3.13 26.81
N ARG A 86 -4.13 -4.02 25.99
CA ARG A 86 -3.64 -3.69 24.65
C ARG A 86 -4.62 -4.20 23.61
N TRP A 87 -4.90 -3.39 22.61
CA TRP A 87 -5.69 -3.80 21.45
C TRP A 87 -4.86 -4.72 20.57
N MET A 88 -5.45 -5.83 20.14
CA MET A 88 -4.83 -6.84 19.29
C MET A 88 -5.72 -7.17 18.10
N TRP A 89 -5.10 -7.59 17.01
CA TRP A 89 -5.81 -8.11 15.85
C TRP A 89 -6.17 -9.60 16.03
N SER A 90 -7.41 -9.91 15.66
CA SER A 90 -8.06 -11.22 15.80
C SER A 90 -7.39 -12.32 14.98
N ASP A 91 -6.64 -11.94 13.96
CA ASP A 91 -5.96 -12.80 12.99
C ASP A 91 -4.59 -13.32 13.46
N GLY A 92 -4.16 -12.94 14.67
CA GLY A 92 -2.89 -13.37 15.25
C GLY A 92 -1.68 -12.50 14.90
N ARG A 93 -1.84 -11.36 14.21
CA ARG A 93 -0.73 -10.41 13.94
C ARG A 93 -0.27 -9.63 15.17
N GLY A 94 -0.97 -9.78 16.30
CA GLY A 94 -0.58 -9.21 17.58
C GLY A 94 -1.14 -7.82 17.81
N THR A 95 -0.37 -6.95 18.47
CA THR A 95 -0.84 -5.63 18.92
C THR A 95 -1.19 -4.70 17.75
N ALA A 96 -2.31 -3.99 17.86
CA ALA A 96 -2.73 -2.97 16.92
C ALA A 96 -1.93 -1.67 17.14
N HIS A 97 -0.89 -1.47 16.32
CA HIS A 97 -0.04 -0.27 16.37
C HIS A 97 -0.61 0.91 15.57
N PHE A 98 -1.27 0.62 14.44
CA PHE A 98 -2.03 1.61 13.69
C PHE A 98 -3.45 1.67 14.25
N THR A 99 -3.89 2.86 14.67
CA THR A 99 -5.27 3.07 15.11
C THR A 99 -5.94 4.31 14.55
N ARG A 100 -7.28 4.26 14.44
CA ARG A 100 -8.13 5.34 13.97
C ARG A 100 -9.38 5.49 14.85
N TRP A 101 -9.19 5.53 16.17
CA TRP A 101 -10.25 5.78 17.15
C TRP A 101 -11.01 7.08 16.89
N ASP A 102 -12.29 7.08 17.23
CA ASP A 102 -13.08 8.30 17.40
C ASP A 102 -12.57 9.16 18.56
N ASP A 103 -13.00 10.42 18.56
CA ASP A 103 -12.63 11.35 19.62
C ASP A 103 -13.29 10.91 20.94
N GLY A 104 -12.46 10.53 21.92
CA GLY A 104 -12.92 9.98 23.20
C GLY A 104 -12.74 8.47 23.32
N GLU A 105 -12.46 7.78 22.21
CA GLU A 105 -12.29 6.33 22.20
C GLU A 105 -10.81 5.89 22.25
N PRO A 106 -10.50 4.68 22.76
CA PRO A 106 -11.42 3.74 23.38
C PRO A 106 -11.80 4.15 24.81
N SER A 107 -13.09 4.21 25.11
CA SER A 107 -13.64 4.70 26.38
C SER A 107 -13.82 3.59 27.41
N ASN A 108 -13.98 2.34 26.95
CA ASN A 108 -14.20 1.18 27.77
C ASN A 108 -15.37 1.38 28.76
N ASP A 109 -16.52 1.78 28.23
CA ASP A 109 -17.71 2.08 28.99
C ASP A 109 -18.12 0.89 29.86
N ASP A 110 -18.48 1.20 31.10
CA ASP A 110 -18.79 0.22 32.16
C ASP A 110 -17.72 -0.88 32.41
N GLY A 111 -16.53 -0.76 31.82
CA GLY A 111 -15.50 -1.79 31.85
C GLY A 111 -15.78 -3.03 30.98
N ARG A 112 -16.75 -2.97 30.06
CA ARG A 112 -17.26 -4.14 29.31
C ARG A 112 -17.04 -4.08 27.80
N GLU A 113 -16.41 -3.02 27.29
CA GLU A 113 -16.14 -2.85 25.86
C GLU A 113 -14.76 -3.39 25.46
N TRP A 114 -14.78 -4.59 24.87
CA TRP A 114 -13.56 -5.38 24.63
C TRP A 114 -13.38 -5.67 23.13
N CYS A 115 -14.34 -5.30 22.30
CA CYS A 115 -14.35 -5.55 20.86
C CYS A 115 -14.43 -4.23 20.11
N GLY A 116 -13.67 -4.11 19.01
CA GLY A 116 -13.67 -2.89 18.22
C GLY A 116 -14.61 -2.98 17.01
N GLU A 117 -15.28 -1.88 16.73
CA GLU A 117 -16.12 -1.68 15.56
C GLU A 117 -15.67 -0.45 14.75
N ILE A 118 -16.14 -0.35 13.51
CA ILE A 118 -16.22 0.90 12.77
C ILE A 118 -17.52 1.59 13.15
N SER A 119 -17.42 2.84 13.59
CA SER A 119 -18.55 3.71 13.91
C SER A 119 -19.13 4.39 12.65
N GLN A 120 -20.18 5.17 12.84
CA GLN A 120 -20.80 5.96 11.77
C GLN A 120 -19.85 7.01 11.14
N THR A 121 -18.79 7.41 11.85
CA THR A 121 -17.80 8.37 11.35
C THR A 121 -16.71 7.71 10.49
N THR A 122 -16.78 6.39 10.28
CA THR A 122 -15.73 5.53 9.68
C THR A 122 -14.44 5.42 10.52
N ARG A 123 -14.50 5.88 11.77
CA ARG A 123 -13.44 5.71 12.79
C ARG A 123 -13.82 4.59 13.74
N TRP A 124 -12.96 4.30 14.70
CA TRP A 124 -13.07 3.11 15.52
C TRP A 124 -13.69 3.43 16.86
N ASN A 125 -14.55 2.54 17.32
CA ASN A 125 -15.18 2.57 18.64
C ASN A 125 -14.97 1.23 19.33
N ASP A 126 -14.83 1.20 20.65
CA ASP A 126 -14.95 -0.05 21.41
C ASP A 126 -16.38 -0.25 21.88
N LEU A 127 -16.82 -1.51 21.87
CA LEU A 127 -18.17 -1.89 22.27
C LEU A 127 -18.16 -3.25 22.96
N SER A 128 -19.23 -3.54 23.70
CA SER A 128 -19.47 -4.86 24.28
C SER A 128 -19.54 -5.93 23.17
N CYS A 129 -18.71 -6.96 23.29
CA CYS A 129 -18.61 -8.04 22.31
C CYS A 129 -19.92 -8.83 22.09
N GLY A 130 -20.87 -8.71 23.04
CA GLY A 130 -22.19 -9.35 22.96
C GLY A 130 -23.23 -8.54 22.21
N GLY A 131 -22.93 -7.30 21.78
CA GLY A 131 -23.77 -6.57 20.84
C GLY A 131 -23.76 -7.26 19.47
N GLU A 132 -24.84 -7.10 18.72
CA GLU A 132 -24.90 -7.58 17.34
C GLU A 132 -24.73 -6.41 16.38
N ASN A 133 -23.87 -6.56 15.38
CA ASN A 133 -23.62 -5.56 14.35
C ASN A 133 -23.36 -6.26 13.01
N ASP A 134 -23.41 -5.48 11.92
CA ASP A 134 -22.75 -5.87 10.67
C ASP A 134 -21.26 -6.11 10.93
N PHE A 135 -20.54 -6.68 9.96
CA PHE A 135 -19.12 -6.95 10.17
C PHE A 135 -18.33 -6.95 8.88
N VAL A 136 -17.03 -6.65 8.99
CA VAL A 136 -16.13 -6.64 7.84
C VAL A 136 -15.15 -7.79 7.96
N CYS A 137 -15.16 -8.68 6.97
CA CYS A 137 -14.10 -9.67 6.80
C CYS A 137 -12.98 -9.10 5.94
N TYR A 138 -11.74 -9.54 6.14
CA TYR A 138 -10.70 -9.38 5.12
C TYR A 138 -10.39 -10.72 4.46
N GLU A 139 -9.86 -10.63 3.26
CA GLU A 139 -9.29 -11.75 2.54
C GLU A 139 -8.00 -11.30 1.85
N ARG A 140 -7.09 -12.25 1.62
CA ARG A 140 -5.77 -12.02 1.04
C ARG A 140 -5.56 -12.99 -0.09
N GLN A 141 -4.67 -12.62 -1.02
CA GLN A 141 -4.22 -13.58 -2.02
C GLN A 141 -3.68 -14.84 -1.33
N PRO A 142 -4.09 -16.04 -1.76
CA PRO A 142 -3.57 -17.27 -1.22
C PRO A 142 -2.05 -17.32 -1.35
N LEU A 143 -1.36 -17.58 -0.24
CA LEU A 143 0.09 -17.79 -0.27
C LEU A 143 0.41 -19.03 -1.11
N LYS A 144 1.34 -18.86 -2.06
CA LYS A 144 1.92 -19.96 -2.84
C LYS A 144 3.32 -20.26 -2.30
N TYR A 145 3.57 -21.53 -1.99
CA TYR A 145 4.86 -21.98 -1.46
C TYR A 145 5.64 -22.72 -2.55
N VAL A 146 6.92 -22.40 -2.67
CA VAL A 146 7.89 -23.09 -3.53
C VAL A 146 8.99 -23.61 -2.63
N HIS A 147 9.51 -24.80 -2.94
CA HIS A 147 10.61 -25.44 -2.21
C HIS A 147 11.84 -25.53 -3.14
N TYR A 148 12.99 -25.81 -2.54
CA TYR A 148 14.23 -26.16 -3.22
C TYR A 148 14.80 -27.43 -2.57
N LYS A 149 15.34 -28.35 -3.37
CA LYS A 149 15.85 -29.65 -2.85
C LYS A 149 17.27 -29.54 -2.33
N GLU A 150 18.05 -28.67 -2.96
CA GLU A 150 19.43 -28.39 -2.60
C GLU A 150 19.45 -27.63 -1.28
N GLY A 151 20.13 -28.20 -0.28
CA GLY A 151 20.29 -27.60 1.02
C GLY A 151 21.26 -26.43 0.96
N GLU A 152 20.82 -25.27 1.45
CA GLU A 152 21.60 -24.05 1.56
C GLU A 152 21.62 -23.58 3.02
N SER A 153 22.56 -22.68 3.36
CA SER A 153 22.47 -21.96 4.63
C SER A 153 21.17 -21.14 4.70
N TRP A 154 20.67 -20.81 5.89
CA TRP A 154 19.46 -19.99 6.01
C TRP A 154 19.57 -18.67 5.24
N VAL A 155 20.74 -18.00 5.34
CA VAL A 155 21.02 -16.74 4.64
C VAL A 155 21.04 -16.93 3.12
N ALA A 156 21.72 -17.97 2.62
CA ALA A 156 21.75 -18.27 1.19
C ALA A 156 20.36 -18.65 0.63
N SER A 157 19.58 -19.41 1.41
CA SER A 157 18.18 -19.76 1.06
C SER A 157 17.32 -18.50 0.95
N GLN A 158 17.49 -17.55 1.87
CA GLN A 158 16.79 -16.27 1.87
C GLN A 158 17.14 -15.41 0.65
N GLU A 159 18.43 -15.30 0.34
CA GLU A 159 18.90 -14.54 -0.81
C GLU A 159 18.38 -15.13 -2.13
N LEU A 160 18.43 -16.46 -2.27
CA LEU A 160 17.86 -17.16 -3.42
C LEU A 160 16.35 -16.91 -3.57
N CYS A 161 15.59 -17.01 -2.48
CA CYS A 161 14.15 -16.73 -2.48
C CYS A 161 13.83 -15.28 -2.87
N ARG A 162 14.68 -14.31 -2.51
CA ARG A 162 14.50 -12.89 -2.91
C ARG A 162 14.89 -12.61 -4.35
N ILE A 163 15.85 -13.37 -4.89
CA ILE A 163 16.23 -13.28 -6.30
C ILE A 163 15.13 -13.87 -7.19
N LYS A 164 14.54 -15.02 -6.80
CA LYS A 164 13.61 -15.78 -7.65
C LYS A 164 12.12 -15.61 -7.31
N HIS A 165 11.80 -15.19 -6.09
CA HIS A 165 10.44 -15.13 -5.53
C HIS A 165 10.23 -13.85 -4.70
N THR A 166 9.58 -13.94 -3.54
CA THR A 166 9.39 -12.82 -2.61
C THR A 166 10.40 -12.88 -1.47
N ASP A 167 10.33 -13.92 -0.62
CA ASP A 167 11.26 -14.19 0.49
C ASP A 167 11.02 -15.64 0.97
N LEU A 168 11.73 -16.09 2.01
CA LEU A 168 11.39 -17.32 2.74
C LEU A 168 9.97 -17.24 3.32
N ALA A 169 9.30 -18.39 3.38
CA ALA A 169 7.91 -18.46 3.83
C ALA A 169 7.75 -18.02 5.28
N TYR A 170 6.88 -17.04 5.55
CA TYR A 170 6.45 -16.70 6.90
C TYR A 170 5.21 -17.51 7.29
N VAL A 171 4.99 -17.68 8.60
CA VAL A 171 3.85 -18.40 9.16
C VAL A 171 3.21 -17.54 10.24
N THR A 172 1.96 -17.14 10.03
CA THR A 172 1.14 -16.44 11.02
C THR A 172 -0.08 -17.24 11.48
N THR A 173 -0.39 -18.37 10.83
CA THR A 173 -1.53 -19.22 11.20
C THR A 173 -1.18 -20.69 11.20
N SER A 174 -1.92 -21.48 11.98
CA SER A 174 -1.79 -22.94 12.01
C SER A 174 -2.06 -23.58 10.64
N THR A 175 -3.00 -23.04 9.86
CA THR A 175 -3.29 -23.50 8.49
C THR A 175 -2.10 -23.31 7.54
N GLN A 176 -1.40 -22.17 7.63
CA GLN A 176 -0.17 -21.94 6.87
C GLN A 176 0.92 -22.93 7.29
N ASN A 177 1.07 -23.14 8.60
CA ASN A 177 2.02 -24.10 9.13
C ASN A 177 1.77 -25.52 8.61
N SER A 178 0.51 -25.98 8.62
CA SER A 178 0.13 -27.29 8.11
C SER A 178 0.41 -27.43 6.61
N LYS A 179 0.09 -26.40 5.80
CA LYS A 179 0.40 -26.41 4.36
C LYS A 179 1.90 -26.53 4.08
N ILE A 180 2.74 -25.81 4.84
CA ILE A 180 4.20 -25.92 4.71
C ILE A 180 4.69 -27.28 5.21
N ALA A 181 4.13 -27.81 6.30
CA ALA A 181 4.51 -29.13 6.81
C ALA A 181 4.16 -30.26 5.83
N ASP A 182 2.98 -30.21 5.21
CA ASP A 182 2.55 -31.18 4.20
C ASP A 182 3.33 -31.03 2.90
N LEU A 183 3.73 -29.80 2.55
CA LEU A 183 4.77 -29.56 1.57
C LEU A 183 6.02 -30.32 2.02
N VAL A 184 6.75 -29.95 3.08
CA VAL A 184 7.99 -30.65 3.48
C VAL A 184 7.87 -32.20 3.50
N LYS A 185 6.82 -32.75 4.11
CA LYS A 185 6.58 -34.21 4.19
C LYS A 185 6.50 -34.90 2.82
N SER A 186 5.86 -34.27 1.83
CA SER A 186 5.67 -34.89 0.50
C SER A 186 6.99 -35.01 -0.30
N TRP A 187 8.08 -34.39 0.16
CA TRP A 187 9.35 -34.25 -0.56
C TRP A 187 10.42 -35.10 0.11
N THR A 188 10.34 -35.24 1.44
CA THR A 188 11.30 -35.97 2.26
C THR A 188 10.91 -37.43 2.48
N GLY A 189 10.18 -38.05 1.53
CA GLY A 189 9.62 -39.41 1.62
C GLY A 189 10.61 -40.57 1.78
N ILE A 190 11.78 -40.35 2.38
CA ILE A 190 12.84 -41.33 2.63
C ILE A 190 13.23 -41.30 4.12
N ILE A 191 13.20 -42.48 4.74
CA ILE A 191 13.72 -42.71 6.09
C ILE A 191 15.22 -42.38 6.11
N GLY A 192 15.63 -41.41 6.93
CA GLY A 192 17.06 -41.13 7.20
C GLY A 192 17.62 -39.81 6.67
N PHE A 193 16.82 -38.95 6.03
CA PHE A 193 17.21 -37.57 5.73
C PHE A 193 16.68 -36.60 6.81
N ASN A 194 17.42 -35.52 7.08
CA ASN A 194 16.93 -34.43 7.93
C ASN A 194 15.69 -33.81 7.25
N ASN A 195 14.51 -34.06 7.79
CA ASN A 195 13.23 -33.57 7.26
C ASN A 195 12.97 -32.09 7.59
N ASN A 196 14.04 -31.31 7.75
CA ASN A 196 13.97 -29.92 8.19
C ASN A 196 14.08 -29.01 6.96
N ALA A 197 13.20 -28.02 6.88
CA ALA A 197 13.28 -26.96 5.88
C ALA A 197 13.42 -25.61 6.58
N TRP A 198 14.29 -24.75 6.05
CA TRP A 198 14.33 -23.37 6.48
C TRP A 198 13.04 -22.64 6.09
N PHE A 199 12.52 -21.83 7.00
CA PHE A 199 11.44 -20.89 6.74
C PHE A 199 11.82 -19.51 7.30
N GLY A 200 11.01 -18.51 7.03
CA GLY A 200 11.37 -17.09 7.23
C GLY A 200 11.40 -16.63 8.68
N LEU A 201 11.26 -17.53 9.66
CA LEU A 201 11.44 -17.18 11.08
C LEU A 201 12.93 -17.07 11.41
N PHE A 202 13.29 -15.96 12.04
CA PHE A 202 14.64 -15.67 12.53
C PHE A 202 14.53 -14.84 13.81
N ASN A 203 15.58 -14.88 14.63
CA ASN A 203 15.67 -14.07 15.83
C ASN A 203 16.34 -12.73 15.48
N ASP A 204 15.68 -11.61 15.74
CA ASP A 204 16.18 -10.29 15.42
C ASP A 204 15.93 -9.29 16.55
N ALA A 205 16.93 -8.44 16.79
CA ALA A 205 16.86 -7.36 17.76
C ALA A 205 16.42 -6.02 17.13
N TRP A 206 16.36 -5.93 15.80
CA TRP A 206 16.02 -4.69 15.09
C TRP A 206 14.51 -4.53 14.87
N MET A 207 14.03 -3.31 15.11
CA MET A 207 12.64 -2.91 14.88
C MET A 207 12.55 -1.74 13.91
N TRP A 208 11.45 -1.68 13.16
CA TRP A 208 11.15 -0.51 12.35
C TRP A 208 10.68 0.65 13.21
N SER A 209 11.01 1.88 12.81
CA SER A 209 10.66 3.09 13.57
C SER A 209 9.16 3.35 13.65
N ASP A 210 8.38 2.79 12.72
CA ASP A 210 6.91 2.84 12.72
C ASP A 210 6.27 1.70 13.54
N GLY A 211 7.09 0.83 14.16
CA GLY A 211 6.63 -0.36 14.87
C GLY A 211 6.26 -1.54 13.97
N GLY A 212 6.50 -1.44 12.65
CA GLY A 212 6.28 -2.51 11.71
C GLY A 212 7.07 -3.77 12.06
N GLN A 213 6.45 -4.94 11.87
CA GLN A 213 7.03 -6.24 12.25
C GLN A 213 7.47 -7.08 11.03
N THR A 214 7.84 -6.45 9.93
CA THR A 214 8.31 -7.20 8.75
C THR A 214 9.60 -7.97 9.08
N SER A 215 9.68 -9.20 8.58
CA SER A 215 10.84 -10.08 8.65
C SER A 215 11.94 -9.72 7.63
N PHE A 216 11.67 -8.80 6.71
CA PHE A 216 12.62 -8.49 5.64
C PHE A 216 13.85 -7.73 6.17
N ARG A 217 15.06 -8.20 5.83
CA ARG A 217 16.34 -7.58 6.19
C ARG A 217 17.29 -7.61 5.01
N TYR A 218 17.85 -6.46 4.63
CA TYR A 218 18.76 -6.37 3.49
C TYR A 218 20.16 -5.91 3.89
N TRP A 219 20.68 -6.45 5.00
CA TRP A 219 22.00 -6.10 5.52
C TRP A 219 23.13 -6.41 4.53
N GLN A 220 24.17 -5.59 4.60
CA GLN A 220 25.47 -5.89 4.02
C GLN A 220 26.09 -7.09 4.75
N THR A 221 26.86 -7.91 4.04
CA THR A 221 27.59 -9.04 4.64
C THR A 221 28.44 -8.56 5.82
N GLY A 222 28.28 -9.22 6.97
CA GLY A 222 28.99 -8.86 8.21
C GLY A 222 28.35 -7.72 9.01
N LYS A 223 27.18 -7.22 8.60
CA LYS A 223 26.35 -6.28 9.37
C LYS A 223 25.09 -6.96 9.92
N PRO A 224 24.48 -6.43 11.01
CA PRO A 224 24.95 -5.33 11.84
C PRO A 224 26.19 -5.70 12.67
N ASN A 225 27.06 -4.74 13.00
CA ASN A 225 28.29 -4.96 13.76
C ASN A 225 28.61 -3.90 14.85
N GLY A 226 27.62 -3.12 15.30
CA GLY A 226 27.73 -2.28 16.51
C GLY A 226 26.99 -0.93 16.48
N GLY A 227 26.40 -0.54 15.35
CA GLY A 227 25.52 0.62 15.23
C GLY A 227 24.13 0.34 15.79
N SER A 228 23.38 1.42 16.08
CA SER A 228 22.03 1.35 16.70
C SER A 228 20.92 1.90 15.81
N CYS A 229 21.27 2.48 14.64
CA CYS A 229 20.33 2.89 13.61
C CYS A 229 20.72 2.29 12.26
N ALA A 230 19.73 1.94 11.43
CA ALA A 230 19.96 1.41 10.10
C ALA A 230 20.01 2.53 9.05
N ALA A 231 20.89 2.39 8.06
CA ALA A 231 20.94 3.24 6.88
C ALA A 231 21.09 2.38 5.62
N VAL A 232 20.58 2.87 4.49
CA VAL A 232 20.78 2.25 3.17
C VAL A 232 22.07 2.76 2.56
N SER A 233 22.96 1.87 2.15
CA SER A 233 24.21 2.20 1.47
C SER A 233 24.06 2.11 -0.06
N VAL A 234 24.21 3.24 -0.74
CA VAL A 234 24.12 3.31 -2.21
C VAL A 234 25.29 2.58 -2.88
N SER A 235 26.49 2.67 -2.31
CA SER A 235 27.67 1.97 -2.86
C SER A 235 27.57 0.45 -2.76
N GLU A 236 26.75 -0.05 -1.83
CA GLU A 236 26.53 -1.47 -1.58
C GLU A 236 25.21 -1.95 -2.20
N GLN A 237 24.82 -1.38 -3.35
CA GLN A 237 23.63 -1.78 -4.10
C GLN A 237 22.34 -1.71 -3.25
N GLY A 238 22.27 -0.72 -2.36
CA GLY A 238 21.13 -0.52 -1.45
C GLY A 238 21.13 -1.42 -0.22
N ARG A 239 22.19 -2.19 0.05
CA ARG A 239 22.30 -2.96 1.28
C ARG A 239 22.37 -2.07 2.51
N TRP A 240 21.87 -2.58 3.62
CA TRP A 240 21.76 -1.86 4.87
C TRP A 240 23.05 -1.96 5.66
N VAL A 241 23.39 -0.87 6.32
CA VAL A 241 24.49 -0.76 7.26
C VAL A 241 23.97 -0.17 8.56
N ASP A 242 24.53 -0.60 9.67
CA ASP A 242 24.26 -0.04 10.98
C ASP A 242 25.24 1.10 11.29
N ILE A 243 24.69 2.25 11.66
CA ILE A 243 25.42 3.49 11.93
C ILE A 243 24.98 4.08 13.28
N ASN A 244 25.72 5.08 13.75
CA ASN A 244 25.33 5.86 14.91
C ASN A 244 24.12 6.74 14.57
N CYS A 245 23.07 6.68 15.40
CA CYS A 245 21.84 7.46 15.22
C CYS A 245 22.06 8.98 15.19
N ALA A 246 23.14 9.49 15.79
CA ALA A 246 23.47 10.91 15.80
C ALA A 246 24.16 11.39 14.50
N SER A 247 24.56 10.46 13.62
CA SER A 247 25.17 10.81 12.34
C SER A 247 24.12 11.44 11.39
N LYS A 248 24.49 12.55 10.74
CA LYS A 248 23.63 13.18 9.72
C LYS A 248 23.65 12.35 8.44
N ALA A 249 22.48 11.99 7.94
CA ALA A 249 22.29 11.28 6.67
C ALA A 249 21.07 11.81 5.92
N ALA A 250 21.06 11.64 4.59
CA ALA A 250 19.84 11.78 3.81
C ALA A 250 18.84 10.69 4.24
N PHE A 251 17.54 10.98 4.16
CA PHE A 251 16.48 10.10 4.63
C PHE A 251 15.36 9.96 3.61
N VAL A 252 14.61 8.87 3.71
CA VAL A 252 13.45 8.56 2.88
C VAL A 252 12.28 8.25 3.81
N CYS A 253 11.12 8.86 3.55
CA CYS A 253 9.90 8.58 4.30
C CYS A 253 9.03 7.58 3.54
N GLN A 254 8.43 6.64 4.27
CA GLN A 254 7.40 5.75 3.74
C GLN A 254 6.02 6.39 3.99
N GLY A 255 5.20 6.46 2.94
CA GLY A 255 3.89 7.11 2.96
C GLY A 255 3.80 8.28 2.00
N GLY A 256 2.78 8.24 1.13
CA GLY A 256 2.54 9.23 0.08
C GLY A 256 1.67 8.63 -1.02
N LEU A 257 0.65 9.36 -1.45
CA LEU A 257 -0.32 8.92 -2.45
C LEU A 257 0.37 8.53 -3.77
N ARG A 258 -0.01 7.39 -4.38
CA ARG A 258 0.58 6.93 -5.65
C ARG A 258 0.15 7.85 -6.78
N VAL A 259 1.07 8.61 -7.35
CA VAL A 259 0.74 9.55 -8.40
C VAL A 259 0.65 8.83 -9.75
N LYS A 260 -0.56 8.59 -10.26
CA LYS A 260 -0.82 8.13 -11.62
C LYS A 260 -0.58 9.28 -12.58
N LYS A 261 0.47 9.16 -13.40
CA LYS A 261 0.78 10.11 -14.48
C LYS A 261 -0.02 9.76 -15.73
N MET A 262 -0.86 10.69 -16.18
CA MET A 262 -1.57 10.65 -17.45
C MET A 262 -0.99 11.71 -18.40
N ILE A 263 -0.83 11.35 -19.66
CA ILE A 263 -0.33 12.25 -20.70
C ILE A 263 -1.52 12.64 -21.57
N ILE A 264 -1.86 13.93 -21.56
CA ILE A 264 -3.00 14.48 -22.29
C ILE A 264 -2.47 15.35 -23.41
N ARG A 265 -2.73 14.94 -24.66
CA ARG A 265 -2.48 15.78 -25.83
C ARG A 265 -3.69 16.67 -26.05
N ILE A 266 -3.46 17.98 -26.04
CA ILE A 266 -4.50 18.97 -26.31
C ILE A 266 -4.20 19.70 -27.61
N LYS A 267 -5.27 20.03 -28.33
CA LYS A 267 -5.22 20.85 -29.55
C LYS A 267 -5.88 22.18 -29.24
N VAL A 268 -5.12 23.26 -29.39
CA VAL A 268 -5.60 24.62 -29.15
C VAL A 268 -5.63 25.35 -30.48
N ARG A 269 -6.78 25.99 -30.78
CA ARG A 269 -6.90 26.93 -31.90
C ARG A 269 -6.91 28.32 -31.31
N SER A 270 -5.93 29.14 -31.66
CA SER A 270 -5.83 30.51 -31.16
C SER A 270 -5.18 31.41 -32.20
N ASP A 271 -5.57 32.67 -32.18
CA ASP A 271 -4.92 33.80 -32.84
C ASP A 271 -3.91 34.50 -31.90
N ALA A 272 -3.87 34.13 -30.62
CA ALA A 272 -2.91 34.62 -29.64
C ALA A 272 -1.55 33.91 -29.74
N ASP A 273 -0.49 34.58 -29.26
CA ASP A 273 0.85 34.00 -29.19
C ASP A 273 0.94 33.01 -28.01
N LEU A 274 0.90 31.72 -28.32
CA LEU A 274 1.01 30.64 -27.32
C LEU A 274 2.45 30.39 -26.84
N THR A 275 3.44 31.16 -27.33
CA THR A 275 4.79 31.16 -26.75
C THR A 275 4.90 32.06 -25.53
N ASP A 276 3.92 32.95 -25.31
CA ASP A 276 3.79 33.73 -24.08
C ASP A 276 3.36 32.81 -22.91
N SER A 277 4.19 32.77 -21.88
CA SER A 277 3.94 31.99 -20.67
C SER A 277 2.59 32.36 -20.02
N ALA A 278 2.19 33.64 -20.05
CA ALA A 278 0.93 34.10 -19.44
C ALA A 278 -0.30 33.49 -20.11
N VAL A 279 -0.25 33.29 -21.43
CA VAL A 279 -1.34 32.64 -22.18
C VAL A 279 -1.38 31.14 -21.86
N SER A 280 -0.21 30.50 -21.80
CA SER A 280 -0.11 29.08 -21.47
C SER A 280 -0.57 28.75 -20.04
N ASP A 281 -0.30 29.64 -19.08
CA ASP A 281 -0.72 29.52 -17.69
C ASP A 281 -2.23 29.70 -17.55
N THR A 282 -2.81 30.61 -18.32
CA THR A 282 -4.27 30.82 -18.37
C THR A 282 -4.99 29.56 -18.87
N ILE A 283 -4.46 28.92 -19.92
CA ILE A 283 -5.00 27.65 -20.45
C ILE A 283 -4.89 26.54 -19.41
N LEU A 284 -3.75 26.44 -18.71
CA LEU A 284 -3.55 25.43 -17.68
C LEU A 284 -4.52 25.62 -16.51
N LYS A 285 -4.73 26.88 -16.07
CA LYS A 285 -5.68 27.22 -15.00
C LYS A 285 -7.12 26.89 -15.38
N GLU A 286 -7.53 27.18 -16.61
CA GLU A 286 -8.85 26.79 -17.12
C GLU A 286 -9.01 25.25 -17.15
N PHE A 287 -7.95 24.53 -17.53
CA PHE A 287 -7.95 23.06 -17.50
C PHE A 287 -8.11 22.52 -16.07
N GLU A 288 -7.43 23.11 -15.08
CA GLU A 288 -7.61 22.77 -13.66
C GLU A 288 -9.04 23.01 -13.18
N THR A 289 -9.64 24.16 -13.53
CA THR A 289 -11.03 24.48 -13.18
C THR A 289 -11.99 23.42 -13.72
N ARG A 290 -11.84 23.03 -14.99
CA ARG A 290 -12.69 22.00 -15.61
C ARG A 290 -12.52 20.62 -15.00
N LEU A 291 -11.34 20.29 -14.49
CA LEU A 291 -11.13 19.04 -13.74
C LEU A 291 -11.87 19.08 -12.39
N LYS A 292 -11.81 20.20 -11.67
CA LYS A 292 -12.53 20.41 -10.41
C LYS A 292 -14.05 20.35 -10.60
N ASP A 293 -14.58 20.95 -11.66
CA ASP A 293 -16.01 20.91 -12.01
C ASP A 293 -16.51 19.48 -12.32
N ARG A 294 -15.60 18.58 -12.70
CA ARG A 294 -15.88 17.16 -12.92
C ARG A 294 -15.56 16.29 -11.71
N PHE A 295 -15.45 16.91 -10.52
CA PHE A 295 -15.16 16.24 -9.25
C PHE A 295 -13.82 15.47 -9.24
N VAL A 296 -12.87 15.84 -10.11
CA VAL A 296 -11.51 15.31 -10.00
C VAL A 296 -10.81 16.08 -8.87
N THR A 297 -10.50 15.39 -7.78
CA THR A 297 -9.78 15.94 -6.62
C THR A 297 -8.33 15.42 -6.58
N ASP A 298 -7.49 16.04 -5.75
CA ASP A 298 -6.14 15.57 -5.46
C ASP A 298 -5.24 15.32 -6.69
N PHE A 299 -5.19 16.30 -7.59
CA PHE A 299 -4.38 16.25 -8.79
C PHE A 299 -3.37 17.40 -8.85
N SER A 300 -2.32 17.23 -9.66
CA SER A 300 -1.50 18.33 -10.16
C SER A 300 -1.36 18.24 -11.67
N VAL A 301 -1.35 19.38 -12.35
CA VAL A 301 -1.11 19.45 -13.80
C VAL A 301 0.11 20.31 -14.07
N ARG A 302 0.83 19.97 -15.14
CA ARG A 302 1.87 20.84 -15.70
C ARG A 302 2.03 20.60 -17.18
N TRP A 303 2.52 21.61 -17.89
CA TRP A 303 2.98 21.44 -19.26
C TRP A 303 4.18 20.51 -19.35
N ARG A 304 4.24 19.75 -20.43
CA ARG A 304 5.47 19.11 -20.89
C ARG A 304 6.13 20.04 -21.90
N SER A 305 7.31 20.53 -21.56
CA SER A 305 8.18 21.23 -22.50
C SER A 305 9.08 20.25 -23.27
N ASP A 306 9.53 20.69 -24.44
CA ASP A 306 10.65 20.04 -25.13
C ASP A 306 12.01 20.43 -24.51
N LYS A 307 13.10 19.95 -25.12
CA LYS A 307 14.48 20.23 -24.68
C LYS A 307 14.85 21.72 -24.66
N ASN A 308 14.09 22.57 -25.38
CA ASN A 308 14.31 24.00 -25.49
C ASN A 308 13.32 24.81 -24.64
N GLY A 309 12.47 24.15 -23.84
CA GLY A 309 11.47 24.83 -23.01
C GLY A 309 10.15 25.14 -23.73
N VAL A 310 9.98 24.73 -24.99
CA VAL A 310 8.77 25.05 -25.77
C VAL A 310 7.62 24.13 -25.37
N ILE A 311 6.47 24.73 -25.07
CA ILE A 311 5.25 24.04 -24.59
C ILE A 311 4.32 23.67 -25.74
N PHE A 312 4.13 24.59 -26.68
CA PHE A 312 3.21 24.43 -27.82
C PHE A 312 3.98 24.31 -29.13
N GLN A 313 3.69 23.25 -29.87
CA GLN A 313 4.21 23.07 -31.22
C GLN A 313 3.12 23.40 -32.24
N ARG A 314 3.47 24.12 -33.31
CA ARG A 314 2.53 24.33 -34.42
C ARG A 314 2.27 22.99 -35.09
N GLN A 315 1.00 22.68 -35.34
CA GLN A 315 0.62 21.40 -35.93
C GLN A 315 1.30 21.15 -37.29
N GLU A 316 1.45 22.20 -38.11
CA GLU A 316 2.12 22.12 -39.42
C GLU A 316 3.57 21.65 -39.33
N GLN A 317 4.28 21.98 -38.24
CA GLN A 317 5.68 21.56 -38.03
C GLN A 317 5.78 20.10 -37.59
N GLN A 318 4.76 19.60 -36.89
CA GLN A 318 4.72 18.22 -36.40
C GLN A 318 4.36 17.22 -37.52
N GLU A 319 3.46 17.60 -38.43
CA GLU A 319 3.13 16.81 -39.63
C GLU A 319 4.30 16.70 -40.61
N VAL A 320 5.19 17.71 -40.66
CA VAL A 320 6.44 17.66 -41.44
C VAL A 320 7.50 16.79 -40.78
N ALA A 321 7.61 16.83 -39.44
CA ALA A 321 8.53 15.97 -38.69
C ALA A 321 8.16 14.47 -38.76
N GLU A 322 6.87 14.13 -38.71
CA GLU A 322 6.40 12.74 -38.87
C GLU A 322 6.59 12.21 -40.29
N LYS A 323 6.56 13.08 -41.31
CA LYS A 323 6.82 12.71 -42.71
C LYS A 323 8.29 12.59 -43.09
N THR A 324 9.20 13.16 -42.30
CA THR A 324 10.65 13.15 -42.57
C THR A 324 11.41 12.12 -41.74
N GLY A 325 10.75 11.43 -40.80
CA GLY A 325 11.30 10.28 -40.08
C GLY A 325 11.00 8.96 -40.78
N CYS A 326 11.77 8.63 -41.82
CA CYS A 326 11.97 7.26 -42.31
C CYS A 326 13.45 6.92 -42.19
#